data_AF-A0A932L4T3-F1
#
_entry.id   AF-A0A932L4T3-F1
#
_cell.length_a   1.000
_cell.length_b   1.000
_cell.length_c   1.000
_cell.angle_alpha   90.00
_cell.angle_beta   90.00
_cell.angle_gamma   90.00
#
_symmetry.space_group_name_H-M   'P 1'
#
loop_
_entity.id
_entity.type
_entity.pdbx_description
1 polymer ?
#
loop_
_entity_poly.entity_id
_entity_poly.type
_entity_poly.pdbx_seq_one_letter_code
_entity_poly.pdbx_strand_id
1 'polypeptide(L)' 'MADASDLATEREDRDREAALAAFRDRRRLVAESQVFCLSCGGRIPEARRHAVPGTNVCGFCARQLTPLRRMGRR' A
#
# COMPACT_ATOMS: atom_id res chain seq x y z
N MET A 1 15.23 -34.51 15.00
CA MET A 1 16.33 -33.85 14.26
C MET A 1 15.64 -33.05 13.18
N ALA A 2 15.84 -31.74 13.15
CA ALA A 2 15.33 -30.93 12.04
C ALA A 2 16.17 -31.25 10.80
N ASP A 3 15.52 -31.59 9.70
CA ASP A 3 16.21 -31.81 8.43
C ASP A 3 16.45 -30.48 7.70
N ALA A 4 17.02 -30.56 6.49
CA ALA A 4 17.27 -29.37 5.68
C ALA A 4 15.97 -28.66 5.26
N SER A 5 14.86 -29.38 5.14
CA SER A 5 13.55 -28.87 4.77
C SER A 5 12.91 -28.11 5.92
N ASP A 6 13.03 -28.63 7.14
CA ASP A 6 12.58 -27.98 8.36
C ASP A 6 13.26 -26.61 8.53
N LEU A 7 14.59 -26.58 8.38
CA LEU A 7 15.37 -25.33 8.49
C LEU A 7 15.06 -24.34 7.35
N ALA A 8 14.76 -24.83 6.14
CA ALA A 8 14.33 -23.98 5.03
C ALA A 8 12.97 -23.33 5.33
N THR A 9 12.01 -24.12 5.82
CA THR A 9 10.67 -23.64 6.18
C THR A 9 10.73 -22.57 7.26
N GLU A 10 11.52 -22.77 8.32
CA GLU A 10 11.70 -21.78 9.39
C GLU A 10 12.29 -20.45 8.88
N ARG A 11 13.13 -20.48 7.85
CA ARG A 11 13.68 -19.26 7.22
C ARG A 11 12.62 -18.54 6.42
N GLU A 12 11.87 -19.26 5.59
CA GLU A 12 10.79 -18.69 4.79
C GLU A 12 9.72 -18.04 5.66
N ASP A 13 9.35 -18.69 6.78
CA ASP A 13 8.39 -18.16 7.72
C ASP A 13 8.88 -16.87 8.35
N ARG A 14 10.12 -16.84 8.82
CA ARG A 14 10.74 -15.64 9.40
C ARG A 14 10.80 -14.50 8.38
N ASP A 15 11.21 -14.77 7.15
CA ASP A 15 11.33 -13.77 6.10
C ASP A 15 9.95 -13.24 5.68
N ARG A 16 8.95 -14.13 5.60
CA ARG A 16 7.55 -13.78 5.31
C ARG A 16 6.99 -12.87 6.40
N GLU A 17 7.18 -13.23 7.67
CA GLU A 17 6.71 -12.43 8.80
C GLU A 17 7.38 -11.05 8.82
N ALA A 18 8.69 -10.98 8.60
CA ALA A 18 9.44 -9.73 8.52
C ALA A 18 8.92 -8.83 7.39
N ALA A 19 8.64 -9.41 6.21
CA ALA A 19 8.08 -8.66 5.08
C ALA A 19 6.67 -8.13 5.38
N LEU A 20 5.82 -8.93 6.05
CA LEU A 20 4.48 -8.52 6.46
C LEU A 20 4.52 -7.42 7.53
N ALA A 21 5.42 -7.52 8.50
CA ALA A 21 5.62 -6.49 9.52
C ALA A 21 6.06 -5.17 8.88
N ALA A 22 7.08 -5.19 8.03
CA ALA A 22 7.55 -4.00 7.31
C ALA A 22 6.45 -3.37 6.44
N PHE A 23 5.61 -4.18 5.80
CA PHE A 23 4.47 -3.67 5.04
C PHE A 23 3.42 -2.99 5.93
N ARG A 24 3.10 -3.58 7.09
CA ARG A 24 2.15 -2.99 8.05
C ARG A 24 2.66 -1.66 8.60
N ASP A 25 3.94 -1.58 8.95
CA ASP A 25 4.56 -0.35 9.49
C ASP A 25 4.51 0.79 8.48
N ARG A 26 4.84 0.52 7.21
CA ARG A 26 4.71 1.51 6.12
C ARG A 26 3.29 2.02 5.95
N ARG A 27 2.27 1.18 6.17
CA ARG A 27 0.86 1.60 6.12
C ARG A 27 0.38 2.33 7.38
N ARG A 28 1.13 2.28 8.47
CA ARG A 28 0.81 3.03 9.70
C ARG A 28 1.31 4.48 9.63
N LEU A 29 2.41 4.73 8.91
CA LEU A 29 3.00 6.05 8.69
C LEU A 29 2.28 6.87 7.59
N VAL A 30 0.96 6.74 7.50
CA VAL A 30 0.22 7.41 6.45
C VAL A 30 -0.19 8.79 6.95
N ALA A 31 0.31 9.83 6.28
CA ALA A 31 0.05 11.22 6.60
C ALA A 31 -1.46 11.56 6.57
N GLU A 32 -1.83 12.68 7.17
CA GLU A 32 -3.20 13.19 7.13
C GLU A 32 -3.63 13.43 5.68
N SER A 33 -4.83 12.97 5.33
CA SER A 33 -5.39 13.17 3.99
C SER A 33 -5.77 14.63 3.78
N GLN A 34 -5.44 15.19 2.62
CA GLN A 34 -5.82 16.56 2.26
C GLN A 34 -7.33 16.71 2.07
N VAL A 35 -7.86 17.90 2.35
CA VAL A 35 -9.28 18.23 2.15
C VAL A 35 -9.56 18.54 0.67
N PHE A 36 -8.58 19.09 -0.04
CA PHE A 36 -8.68 19.50 -1.43
C PHE A 36 -7.69 18.73 -2.30
N CYS A 37 -8.11 18.42 -3.52
CA CYS A 37 -7.29 17.73 -4.51
C CYS A 37 -6.21 18.66 -5.05
N LEU A 38 -4.94 18.26 -4.95
CA LEU A 38 -3.82 19.03 -5.50
C LEU A 38 -3.84 19.14 -7.03
N SER A 39 -4.50 18.22 -7.73
CA SER A 39 -4.52 18.19 -9.21
C SER A 39 -5.67 18.99 -9.82
N CYS A 40 -6.86 18.98 -9.22
CA CYS A 40 -8.04 19.63 -9.80
C CYS A 40 -8.71 20.65 -8.86
N GLY A 41 -8.19 20.85 -7.64
CA GLY A 41 -8.77 21.77 -6.65
C GLY A 41 -10.09 21.30 -6.02
N GLY A 42 -10.70 20.22 -6.50
CA GLY A 42 -11.97 19.71 -5.98
C GLY A 42 -11.86 19.15 -4.56
N ARG A 43 -12.96 19.21 -3.78
CA ARG A 43 -13.03 18.62 -2.44
C ARG A 43 -12.88 17.10 -2.50
N ILE A 44 -12.04 16.55 -1.63
CA ILE A 44 -11.86 15.11 -1.47
C ILE A 44 -12.92 14.61 -0.48
N PRO A 45 -13.83 13.70 -0.89
CA PRO A 45 -14.89 13.22 -0.02
C PRO A 45 -14.32 12.42 1.16
N GLU A 46 -14.97 12.49 2.32
CA GLU A 46 -14.56 11.78 3.54
C GLU A 46 -14.45 10.28 3.34
N ALA A 47 -15.40 9.67 2.63
CA ALA A 47 -15.35 8.25 2.26
C ALA A 47 -14.02 7.84 1.62
N ARG A 48 -13.41 8.73 0.83
CA ARG A 48 -12.12 8.49 0.19
C ARG A 48 -10.94 8.68 1.13
N ARG A 49 -11.01 9.65 2.03
CA ARG A 49 -10.00 9.90 3.07
C ARG A 49 -9.88 8.73 4.04
N HIS A 50 -11.01 8.11 4.38
CA HIS A 50 -11.04 6.88 5.20
C HIS A 50 -10.56 5.65 4.42
N ALA A 51 -10.97 5.49 3.16
CA ALA A 51 -10.57 4.33 2.36
C ALA A 51 -9.08 4.34 1.99
N VAL A 52 -8.52 5.53 1.75
CA VAL A 52 -7.09 5.73 1.43
C VAL A 52 -6.59 6.88 2.30
N PRO A 53 -6.11 6.58 3.52
CA PRO A 53 -5.47 7.60 4.35
C PRO A 53 -4.28 8.20 3.57
N GLY A 54 -3.94 9.47 3.82
CA GLY A 54 -2.85 10.17 3.13
C GLY A 54 -3.08 10.46 1.65
N THR A 55 -4.32 10.35 1.17
CA THR A 55 -4.64 10.77 -0.20
C THR A 55 -4.53 12.28 -0.36
N ASN A 56 -3.76 12.70 -1.37
CA ASN A 56 -3.58 14.12 -1.73
C ASN A 56 -4.36 14.51 -3.01
N VAL A 57 -5.01 13.53 -3.64
CA VAL A 57 -5.75 13.70 -4.90
C VAL A 57 -7.14 13.07 -4.83
N CYS A 58 -8.09 13.57 -5.61
CA CYS A 58 -9.44 13.01 -5.72
C CYS A 58 -9.44 11.69 -6.50
N GLY A 59 -10.55 10.93 -6.44
CA GLY A 59 -10.61 9.57 -7.00
C GLY A 59 -10.60 9.48 -8.49
N PHE A 60 -11.04 10.56 -9.14
CA PHE A 60 -10.91 10.70 -10.57
C PHE A 60 -9.43 10.89 -10.98
N CYS A 61 -8.76 11.91 -10.43
CA CYS A 61 -7.35 12.19 -10.72
C CYS A 61 -6.44 11.01 -10.36
N ALA A 62 -6.68 10.33 -9.25
CA ALA A 62 -5.89 9.15 -8.88
C ALA A 62 -6.01 8.00 -9.90
N ARG A 63 -7.19 7.77 -10.48
CA ARG A 63 -7.37 6.73 -11.50
C ARG A 63 -6.62 7.06 -12.78
N GLN A 64 -6.55 8.34 -13.15
CA GLN A 64 -5.78 8.81 -14.30
C GLN A 64 -4.27 8.74 -14.06
N LEU A 65 -3.83 9.07 -12.84
CA LEU A 65 -2.43 9.08 -12.45
C LEU A 65 -1.88 7.69 -12.16
N THR A 66 -2.74 6.70 -11.88
CA THR A 66 -2.28 5.33 -11.63
C THR A 66 -1.89 4.73 -12.98
N PRO A 67 -0.58 4.57 -13.29
CA PRO A 67 -0.21 3.83 -14.48
C PRO A 67 -0.77 2.41 -14.33
N LEU A 68 -1.23 1.81 -15.43
CA LEU A 68 -1.65 0.42 -15.48
C LEU A 68 -0.48 -0.49 -15.07
N ARG A 69 -0.26 -0.69 -13.76
CA ARG A 69 0.85 -1.47 -13.19
C ARG A 69 0.70 -2.98 -13.40
N ARG A 70 -0.02 -3.39 -14.45
CA ARG A 70 -0.26 -4.78 -14.82
C ARG A 70 -0.40 -4.92 -16.33
N MET A 71 0.70 -4.81 -17.06
CA MET A 71 0.78 -5.40 -18.40
C MET A 71 2.23 -5.79 -18.73
N GLY A 72 2.87 -6.58 -17.86
CA GLY A 72 4.28 -6.94 -18.05
C GLY A 72 4.86 -7.93 -17.03
N ARG A 73 4.08 -8.93 -16.61
CA ARG A 73 4.64 -10.20 -16.11
C ARG A 73 4.12 -11.30 -17.03
N ARG A 74 4.65 -11.33 -18.25
CA ARG A 74 4.71 -12.54 -19.07
C ARG A 74 6.12 -13.06 -18.96
#